data_AF-A0A2K3LKB8-F1
#
_entry.id   AF-A0A2K3LKB8-F1
#
_cell.length_a   1.000
_cell.length_b   1.000
_cell.length_c   1.000
_cell.angle_alpha   90.00
_cell.angle_beta   90.00
_cell.angle_gamma   90.00
#
_symmetry.space_group_name_H-M   'P 1'
#
loop_
_entity.id
_entity.type
_entity.pdbx_description
1 polymer ?
#
loop_
_entity_poly.entity_id
_entity_poly.type
_entity_poly.pdbx_seq_one_letter_code
_entity_poly.pdbx_strand_id
1 'polypeptide(L)'
;MINLFAYGLTSRIALGGKSEDQEAFMVAMKDVSRLVGGFSVADLFPSFKVLHYLTGIRSKAEKMHKEIDRILEKILRYHQLDTSLEKEGEDFVDVLLRLQKQNNLEHPLSDRIIKANML
;
A
#
# COMPACT_ATOMS: atom_id res chain seq x y z
N MET A 1 10.96 -12.35 -13.49
CA MET A 1 12.17 -11.52 -13.29
C MET A 1 11.85 -10.03 -13.46
N ILE A 2 11.15 -9.62 -14.53
CA ILE A 2 10.76 -8.22 -14.80
C ILE A 2 9.90 -7.58 -13.67
N ASN A 3 8.94 -8.33 -13.12
CA ASN A 3 8.06 -7.80 -12.06
C ASN A 3 8.81 -7.46 -10.76
N LEU A 4 9.79 -8.27 -10.35
CA LEU A 4 10.52 -8.07 -9.08
C LEU A 4 11.37 -6.79 -9.12
N PHE A 5 11.93 -6.47 -10.29
CA PHE A 5 12.71 -5.26 -10.51
C PHE A 5 11.83 -4.01 -10.53
N ALA A 6 10.68 -4.06 -11.21
CA ALA A 6 9.72 -2.96 -11.22
C ALA A 6 9.16 -2.67 -9.83
N TYR A 7 8.73 -3.69 -9.08
CA TYR A 7 8.23 -3.50 -7.71
C TYR A 7 9.32 -2.99 -6.75
N GLY A 8 10.55 -3.49 -6.85
CA GLY A 8 11.67 -3.00 -6.04
C GLY A 8 12.06 -1.55 -6.36
N LEU A 9 12.00 -1.16 -7.63
CA LEU A 9 12.28 0.22 -8.06
C LEU A 9 11.18 1.19 -7.60
N THR A 10 9.91 0.86 -7.83
CA THR A 10 8.78 1.67 -7.39
C THR A 10 8.74 1.76 -5.87
N SER A 11 8.97 0.67 -5.15
CA SER A 11 9.07 0.66 -3.68
C SER A 11 10.18 1.57 -3.19
N ARG A 12 11.36 1.54 -3.83
CA ARG A 12 12.49 2.38 -3.43
C ARG A 12 12.26 3.86 -3.74
N ILE A 13 11.61 4.18 -4.85
CA ILE A 13 11.26 5.55 -5.21
C ILE A 13 10.15 6.08 -4.31
N ALA A 14 9.15 5.24 -4.00
CA ALA A 14 7.99 5.65 -3.23
C ALA A 14 8.24 5.70 -1.72
N LEU A 15 9.13 4.85 -1.17
CA LEU A 15 9.24 4.59 0.27
C LEU A 15 10.67 4.76 0.83
N GLY A 16 11.63 5.29 0.05
CA GLY A 16 13.02 5.48 0.49
C GLY A 16 13.95 4.27 0.27
N GLY A 17 15.12 4.21 0.91
CA GLY A 17 16.12 3.13 0.72
C GLY A 17 15.64 1.72 1.09
N LYS A 18 16.46 0.67 0.82
CA LYS A 18 16.09 -0.73 1.07
C LYS A 18 15.85 -1.00 2.56
N SER A 19 14.64 -1.42 2.93
CA SER A 19 14.29 -1.87 4.29
C SER A 19 13.53 -3.20 4.27
N GLU A 20 13.49 -3.91 5.40
CA GLU A 20 12.71 -5.14 5.57
C GLU A 20 11.21 -4.89 5.29
N ASP A 21 10.69 -3.74 5.70
CA ASP A 21 9.29 -3.37 5.48
C ASP A 21 8.98 -3.13 3.98
N GLN A 22 9.96 -2.69 3.17
CA GLN A 22 9.80 -2.60 1.71
C GLN A 22 9.75 -3.96 1.02
N GLU A 23 10.57 -4.91 1.47
CA GLU A 23 10.51 -6.27 0.95
C GLU A 23 9.18 -6.94 1.30
N ALA A 24 8.70 -6.75 2.54
CA ALA A 24 7.39 -7.19 2.98
C ALA A 24 6.26 -6.54 2.15
N PHE A 25 6.35 -5.24 1.89
CA PHE A 25 5.40 -4.51 1.05
C PHE A 25 5.35 -5.08 -0.38
N MET A 26 6.52 -5.32 -0.99
CA MET A 26 6.60 -5.92 -2.32
C MET A 26 5.96 -7.32 -2.38
N VAL A 27 6.19 -8.16 -1.36
CA VAL A 27 5.55 -9.48 -1.27
C VAL A 27 4.04 -9.34 -1.16
N ALA A 28 3.55 -8.43 -0.32
CA ALA A 28 2.12 -8.17 -0.17
C ALA A 28 1.47 -7.68 -1.48
N MET A 29 2.12 -6.77 -2.22
CA MET A 29 1.63 -6.29 -3.51
C MET A 29 1.54 -7.38 -4.58
N LYS A 30 2.43 -8.38 -4.52
CA LYS A 30 2.34 -9.57 -5.38
C LYS A 30 1.08 -10.39 -5.06
N ASP A 31 0.74 -10.53 -3.79
CA ASP A 31 -0.48 -11.24 -3.38
C ASP A 31 -1.74 -10.45 -3.72
N VAL A 32 -1.72 -9.12 -3.64
CA VAL A 32 -2.78 -8.24 -4.16
C VAL A 32 -2.99 -8.51 -5.63
N SER A 33 -1.93 -8.40 -6.42
CA SER A 33 -1.97 -8.62 -7.88
C SER A 33 -2.56 -9.98 -8.26
N ARG A 34 -2.24 -11.04 -7.50
CA ARG A 34 -2.81 -12.37 -7.72
C ARG A 34 -4.29 -12.45 -7.36
N LEU A 35 -4.73 -11.72 -6.34
CA LEU A 35 -6.13 -11.71 -5.92
C LEU A 35 -7.00 -10.90 -6.88
N VAL A 36 -6.54 -9.70 -7.28
CA VAL A 36 -7.31 -8.82 -8.19
C VAL A 36 -7.18 -9.22 -9.66
N GLY A 37 -6.09 -9.89 -10.03
CA GLY A 37 -5.87 -10.38 -11.40
C GLY A 37 -6.51 -11.74 -11.71
N GLY A 38 -7.14 -12.38 -10.71
CA GLY A 38 -7.83 -13.65 -10.89
C GLY A 38 -9.27 -13.44 -11.35
N PHE A 39 -9.75 -14.26 -12.30
CA PHE A 39 -11.16 -14.27 -12.70
C PHE A 39 -12.05 -14.75 -11.53
N SER A 40 -12.99 -13.91 -11.10
CA SER A 40 -13.96 -14.24 -10.07
C SER A 40 -15.36 -14.29 -10.67
N VAL A 41 -16.07 -15.41 -10.50
CA VAL A 41 -17.47 -15.55 -10.95
C VAL A 41 -18.38 -14.52 -10.26
N ALA A 42 -17.99 -14.06 -9.08
CA ALA A 42 -18.70 -13.00 -8.38
C ALA A 42 -18.57 -11.63 -9.09
N ASP A 43 -17.56 -11.43 -9.94
CA ASP A 43 -17.36 -10.20 -10.71
C ASP A 43 -18.33 -10.14 -11.91
N LEU A 44 -18.72 -11.29 -12.45
CA LEU A 44 -19.77 -11.40 -13.49
C LEU A 44 -21.18 -11.26 -12.92
N PHE A 45 -21.35 -11.64 -11.65
CA PHE A 45 -22.65 -11.68 -10.97
C PHE A 45 -22.61 -10.89 -9.64
N PRO A 46 -22.35 -9.57 -9.68
CA PRO A 46 -22.14 -8.75 -8.48
C PRO A 46 -23.35 -8.69 -7.55
N SER A 47 -24.55 -8.92 -8.07
CA SER A 47 -25.79 -9.03 -7.28
C SER A 47 -25.84 -10.28 -6.40
N PHE A 48 -25.07 -11.32 -6.73
CA PHE A 48 -25.03 -12.59 -6.01
C PHE A 48 -23.89 -12.59 -4.99
N LYS A 49 -23.99 -11.71 -3.99
CA LYS A 49 -22.96 -11.52 -2.94
C LYS A 49 -22.55 -12.81 -2.23
N VAL A 50 -23.43 -13.81 -2.18
CA VAL A 50 -23.16 -15.16 -1.65
C VAL A 50 -21.94 -15.80 -2.33
N LEU A 51 -21.70 -15.53 -3.62
CA LEU A 51 -20.55 -16.05 -4.36
C LEU A 51 -19.22 -15.55 -3.78
N HIS A 52 -19.12 -14.31 -3.31
CA HIS A 52 -17.90 -13.81 -2.64
C HIS A 52 -17.60 -14.53 -1.32
N TYR A 53 -18.64 -15.02 -0.63
CA TYR A 53 -18.50 -15.80 0.60
C TYR A 53 -18.17 -17.27 0.31
N LEU A 54 -18.87 -17.91 -0.63
CA LEU A 54 -18.62 -19.31 -1.01
C LEU A 54 -17.24 -19.52 -1.62
N THR A 55 -16.77 -18.56 -2.42
CA THR A 55 -15.42 -18.59 -3.01
C THR A 55 -14.31 -18.25 -2.01
N GLY A 56 -14.66 -17.74 -0.82
CA GLY A 56 -13.69 -17.29 0.19
C GLY A 56 -12.91 -16.02 -0.19
N ILE A 57 -13.20 -15.40 -1.34
CA ILE A 57 -12.49 -14.22 -1.85
C ILE A 57 -12.57 -13.06 -0.85
N ARG A 58 -13.74 -12.84 -0.25
CA ARG A 58 -13.91 -11.78 0.75
C ARG A 58 -12.99 -11.94 1.96
N SER A 59 -12.94 -13.15 2.52
CA SER A 59 -12.07 -13.45 3.67
C SER A 59 -10.59 -13.28 3.32
N LYS A 60 -10.19 -13.71 2.11
CA LYS A 60 -8.82 -13.52 1.61
C LYS A 60 -8.48 -12.03 1.42
N ALA A 61 -9.39 -11.24 0.87
CA ALA A 61 -9.23 -9.79 0.71
C ALA A 61 -9.10 -9.09 2.07
N GLU A 62 -9.95 -9.43 3.05
CA GLU A 62 -9.91 -8.84 4.39
C GLU A 62 -8.61 -9.17 5.13
N LYS A 63 -8.13 -10.43 5.05
CA LYS A 63 -6.83 -10.82 5.63
C LYS A 63 -5.67 -10.04 5.01
N MET A 64 -5.66 -9.93 3.69
CA MET A 64 -4.60 -9.23 2.97
C MET A 64 -4.63 -7.73 3.23
N HIS A 65 -5.81 -7.12 3.30
CA HIS A 65 -5.96 -5.71 3.66
C HIS A 65 -5.36 -5.41 5.03
N LYS A 66 -5.59 -6.28 6.02
CA LYS A 66 -4.99 -6.13 7.37
C LYS A 66 -3.46 -6.20 7.34
N GLU A 67 -2.89 -7.11 6.56
CA GLU A 67 -1.44 -7.25 6.46
C GLU A 67 -0.80 -6.03 5.79
N ILE A 68 -1.38 -5.54 4.70
CA ILE A 68 -0.88 -4.36 4.01
C ILE A 68 -1.03 -3.11 4.88
N ASP A 69 -2.17 -2.94 5.55
CA ASP A 69 -2.37 -1.82 6.45
C ASP A 69 -1.32 -1.78 7.56
N ARG A 70 -0.98 -2.95 8.13
CA ARG A 70 0.09 -3.08 9.12
C ARG A 70 1.47 -2.68 8.57
N ILE A 71 1.79 -3.09 7.34
CA ILE A 71 3.08 -2.75 6.69
C ILE A 71 3.14 -1.24 6.41
N LEU A 72 2.10 -0.68 5.80
CA LEU A 72 2.02 0.74 5.48
C LEU A 72 2.05 1.63 6.73
N GLU A 73 1.42 1.19 7.81
CA GLU A 73 1.45 1.88 9.09
C GLU A 73 2.87 1.96 9.68
N LYS A 74 3.67 0.89 9.56
CA LYS A 74 5.08 0.92 9.97
C LYS A 74 5.89 1.88 9.12
N ILE A 75 5.72 1.85 7.80
CA ILE A 75 6.41 2.75 6.87
C ILE A 75 6.05 4.20 7.18
N LEU A 76 4.77 4.50 7.40
CA LEU A 76 4.30 5.84 7.72
C LEU A 76 4.92 6.34 9.05
N ARG A 77 4.90 5.50 10.10
CA ARG A 77 5.55 5.83 11.38
C ARG A 77 7.04 6.06 11.24
N TYR A 78 7.73 5.26 10.43
CA TYR A 78 9.16 5.44 10.17
C TYR A 78 9.42 6.84 9.57
N HIS A 79 8.67 7.25 8.55
CA HIS A 79 8.82 8.57 7.92
C HIS A 79 8.36 9.73 8.81
N GLN A 80 7.41 9.50 9.74
CA GLN A 80 7.00 10.51 10.71
C GLN A 80 8.05 10.77 11.79
N LEU A 81 8.79 9.73 12.20
CA LEU A 81 9.81 9.79 13.24
C LEU A 81 11.21 10.11 12.71
N ASP A 82 11.47 9.82 11.44
CA ASP A 82 12.74 10.10 10.79
C ASP A 82 12.88 11.60 10.48
N THR A 83 13.47 12.34 11.43
CA THR A 83 13.89 13.74 11.27
C THR A 83 15.36 13.87 10.85
N SER A 84 15.99 12.81 10.33
CA SER A 84 17.42 12.83 10.05
C SER A 84 17.78 13.82 8.94
N LEU A 85 18.78 14.67 9.21
CA LEU A 85 19.35 15.63 8.26
C LEU A 85 20.13 14.95 7.11
N GLU A 86 20.28 13.62 7.16
CA GLU A 86 21.05 12.79 6.24
C GLU A 86 20.21 12.12 5.14
N LYS A 87 18.89 12.38 5.10
CA LYS A 87 18.04 11.83 4.04
C LYS A 87 18.40 12.51 2.71
N GLU A 88 18.97 11.74 1.77
CA GLU A 88 19.27 12.19 0.40
C GLU A 88 17.97 12.37 -0.40
N GLY A 89 17.24 13.44 -0.12
CA GLY A 89 16.05 13.85 -0.87
C GLY A 89 14.71 13.49 -0.22
N GLU A 90 13.66 14.13 -0.73
CA GLU A 90 12.26 13.90 -0.37
C GLU A 90 11.70 12.74 -1.21
N ASP A 91 11.19 11.69 -0.56
CA ASP A 91 10.46 10.61 -1.24
C ASP A 91 8.94 10.86 -1.26
N PHE A 92 8.19 9.96 -1.90
CA PHE A 92 6.74 10.14 -2.06
C PHE A 92 5.99 10.19 -0.72
N VAL A 93 6.39 9.40 0.29
CA VAL A 93 5.76 9.45 1.62
C VAL A 93 6.07 10.77 2.30
N ASP A 94 7.29 11.27 2.17
CA ASP A 94 7.67 12.59 2.71
C ASP A 94 6.83 13.71 2.11
N VAL A 95 6.60 13.70 0.79
CA VAL A 95 5.74 14.68 0.09
C VAL A 95 4.33 14.65 0.68
N LEU A 96 3.73 13.45 0.82
CA LEU A 96 2.37 13.30 1.33
C LEU A 96 2.25 13.75 2.79
N LEU A 97 3.24 13.43 3.63
CA LEU A 97 3.30 13.89 5.02
C LEU A 97 3.49 15.41 5.12
N ARG A 98 4.29 16.01 4.24
CA ARG A 98 4.44 17.47 4.17
C ARG A 98 3.13 18.14 3.78
N LEU A 99 2.42 17.63 2.77
CA LEU A 99 1.11 18.14 2.36
C LEU A 99 0.07 17.99 3.48
N GLN A 100 0.07 16.87 4.20
CA GLN A 100 -0.75 16.67 5.39
C GLN A 100 -0.46 17.73 6.47
N LYS A 101 0.82 18.02 6.75
CA LYS A 101 1.23 19.04 7.74
C LYS A 101 0.88 20.47 7.32
N GLN A 102 0.97 20.78 6.02
CA GLN A 102 0.60 22.11 5.50
C GLN A 102 -0.89 22.40 5.63
N ASN A 103 -1.73 21.35 5.60
CA ASN A 103 -3.18 21.40 5.83
C ASN A 103 -3.90 22.50 5.00
N ASN A 104 -3.42 22.73 3.78
CA ASN A 104 -3.88 23.77 2.84
C ASN A 104 -4.70 23.20 1.68
N LEU A 105 -4.98 21.90 1.70
CA LEU A 105 -5.80 21.21 0.72
C LEU A 105 -7.28 21.36 1.07
N GLU A 106 -8.12 21.48 0.04
CA GLU A 106 -9.59 21.48 0.19
C GLU A 106 -10.09 20.22 0.92
N HIS A 107 -9.35 19.11 0.78
CA HIS A 107 -9.59 17.86 1.49
C HIS A 107 -8.33 17.46 2.27
N PRO A 108 -8.38 17.46 3.61
CA PRO A 108 -7.24 17.06 4.44
C PRO A 108 -6.78 15.63 4.16
N LEU A 109 -5.46 15.43 4.06
CA LEU A 109 -4.86 14.12 3.90
C LEU A 109 -4.81 13.41 5.26
N SER A 110 -5.76 12.53 5.54
CA SER A 110 -5.65 11.61 6.68
C SER A 110 -4.64 10.48 6.39
N ASP A 111 -4.10 9.86 7.44
CA ASP A 111 -3.21 8.69 7.31
C ASP A 111 -3.83 7.57 6.46
N ARG A 112 -5.15 7.40 6.55
CA ARG A 112 -5.89 6.46 5.70
C ARG A 112 -5.78 6.81 4.21
N ILE A 113 -5.89 8.09 3.87
CA ILE A 113 -5.77 8.58 2.48
C ILE A 113 -4.32 8.43 2.00
N ILE A 114 -3.34 8.76 2.85
CA ILE A 114 -1.91 8.57 2.52
C ILE A 114 -1.64 7.10 2.21
N LYS A 115 -2.01 6.18 3.11
CA LYS A 115 -1.85 4.73 2.91
C LYS A 115 -2.57 4.22 1.66
N ALA A 116 -3.75 4.76 1.34
CA ALA A 116 -4.47 4.38 0.13
C ALA A 116 -3.75 4.81 -1.17
N ASN A 117 -2.98 5.89 -1.16
CA ASN A 117 -2.18 6.32 -2.32
C ASN A 117 -0.86 5.55 -2.47
N MET A 118 -0.50 4.71 -1.48
CA MET A 118 0.69 3.86 -1.52
C MET A 118 0.39 2.46 -2.08
N LEU A 119 -0.90 2.10 -2.23
CA LEU A 119 -1.43 0.83 -2.75
C LEU A 119 -1.67 0.90 -4.26
#